data_AF-A0AA35QTY4-F1
#
_entry.id   AF-A0AA35QTY4-F1
#
_cell.length_a   1.000
_cell.length_b   1.000
_cell.length_c   1.000
_cell.angle_alpha   90.00
_cell.angle_beta   90.00
_cell.angle_gamma   90.00
#
_symmetry.space_group_name_H-M   'P 1'
#
loop_
_entity.id
_entity.type
_entity.pdbx_description
1 polymer ?
#
loop_
_entity_poly.entity_id
_entity_poly.type
_entity_poly.pdbx_seq_one_letter_code
_entity_poly.pdbx_strand_id
1 'polypeptide(L)'
;MFIFSIIGLSLFGDSCPRHFGTLGKSMFSLFVCVTQDGWMGITEELQQCGYFEVGAVYLVIFITIGAFVFANLVVAVVVTNLEWAIAEQKGGDQKHQKSADSEKIRTVDAHQALMRLARQQTPLQVPQLSLDTRCLE
;
A
#
# COMPACT_ATOMS: atom_id res chain seq x y z
N MET A 1 23.07 -12.28 6.13
CA MET A 1 24.28 -11.66 5.56
C MET A 1 25.55 -12.02 6.32
N PHE A 2 25.79 -11.44 7.51
CA PHE A 2 27.06 -11.60 8.23
C PHE A 2 27.41 -13.07 8.55
N ILE A 3 26.48 -13.82 9.14
CA ILE A 3 26.68 -15.23 9.50
C ILE A 3 27.03 -16.07 8.26
N PHE A 4 26.25 -15.93 7.19
CA PHE A 4 26.53 -16.60 5.92
C PHE A 4 27.90 -16.19 5.35
N SER A 5 28.31 -14.93 5.48
CA SER A 5 29.63 -14.48 5.00
C SER A 5 30.78 -15.20 5.71
N ILE A 6 30.66 -15.41 7.03
CA ILE A 6 31.66 -16.16 7.81
C ILE A 6 31.64 -17.64 7.41
N ILE A 7 30.46 -18.23 7.22
CA ILE A 7 30.33 -19.62 6.76
C ILE A 7 30.97 -19.79 5.38
N GLY A 8 30.67 -18.92 4.42
CA GLY A 8 31.25 -18.98 3.08
C GLY A 8 32.77 -18.76 3.08
N LEU A 9 33.27 -17.81 3.87
CA LEU A 9 34.71 -17.61 4.09
C LEU A 9 35.37 -18.88 4.67
N SER A 10 34.72 -19.52 5.64
CA SER A 10 35.25 -20.74 6.29
C SER A 10 35.19 -21.98 5.38
N LEU A 11 34.23 -22.07 4.46
CA LEU A 11 34.05 -23.23 3.58
C LEU A 11 34.84 -23.12 2.29
N PHE A 12 34.91 -21.92 1.70
CA PHE A 12 35.41 -21.70 0.35
C PHE A 12 36.57 -20.71 0.28
N GLY A 13 37.03 -20.17 1.42
CA GLY A 13 38.04 -19.10 1.46
C GLY A 13 39.38 -19.47 0.83
N ASP A 14 39.83 -20.71 1.05
CA ASP A 14 41.10 -21.21 0.51
C ASP A 14 41.00 -21.58 -0.97
N SER A 15 39.86 -22.15 -1.40
CA SER A 15 39.68 -22.68 -2.75
C SER A 15 39.20 -21.64 -3.75
N CYS A 16 38.33 -20.71 -3.33
CA CYS A 16 37.80 -19.64 -4.18
C CYS A 16 38.06 -18.25 -3.56
N PRO A 17 39.33 -17.80 -3.50
CA PRO A 17 39.71 -16.55 -2.84
C PRO A 17 39.18 -15.27 -3.53
N ARG A 18 38.71 -15.38 -4.78
CA ARG A 18 38.08 -14.27 -5.51
C ARG A 18 36.77 -13.83 -4.84
N HIS A 19 35.92 -14.78 -4.49
CA HIS A 19 34.62 -14.52 -3.88
C HIS A 19 34.65 -14.63 -2.36
N PHE A 20 35.35 -15.63 -1.82
CA PHE A 20 35.28 -15.97 -0.40
C PHE A 20 36.60 -15.76 0.35
N GLY A 21 37.63 -15.19 -0.27
CA GLY A 21 38.97 -15.11 0.37
C GLY A 21 39.10 -14.12 1.52
N THR A 22 38.19 -13.15 1.65
CA THR A 22 38.12 -12.26 2.82
C THR A 22 36.67 -12.04 3.22
N LEU A 23 36.43 -11.57 4.45
CA LEU A 23 35.09 -11.29 4.93
C LEU A 23 34.37 -10.26 4.04
N GLY A 24 35.06 -9.21 3.60
CA GLY A 24 34.50 -8.18 2.72
C GLY A 24 34.12 -8.71 1.33
N LYS A 25 34.97 -9.54 0.73
CA LYS A 25 34.66 -10.20 -0.56
C LYS A 25 33.47 -11.15 -0.44
N SER A 26 33.42 -11.91 0.66
CA SER A 26 32.32 -12.84 0.94
C SER A 26 31.00 -12.08 1.11
N MET A 27 31.03 -10.96 1.85
CA MET A 27 29.88 -10.09 2.00
C MET A 27 29.41 -9.49 0.68
N PHE A 28 30.33 -9.02 -0.16
CA PHE A 28 29.99 -8.46 -1.46
C PHE A 28 29.36 -9.51 -2.37
N SER A 29 29.93 -10.72 -2.43
CA SER A 29 29.39 -11.83 -3.22
C SER A 29 27.97 -12.22 -2.78
N LEU A 30 27.72 -12.22 -1.47
CA LEU A 30 26.38 -12.48 -0.92
C LEU A 30 25.41 -11.32 -1.13
N PHE A 31 25.88 -10.08 -1.15
CA PHE A 31 25.04 -8.94 -1.52
C PHE A 31 24.53 -9.08 -2.96
N VAL A 32 25.43 -9.43 -3.89
CA VAL A 32 25.10 -9.76 -5.29
C VAL A 32 24.09 -10.92 -5.36
N CYS A 33 24.28 -11.97 -4.55
CA CYS A 33 23.31 -13.07 -4.50
C CYS A 33 21.92 -12.64 -3.99
N VAL A 34 21.83 -11.67 -3.07
CA VAL A 34 20.52 -11.18 -2.59
C VAL A 34 19.74 -10.43 -3.65
N THR A 35 20.42 -9.75 -4.58
CA THR A 35 19.76 -9.10 -5.72
C THR A 35 19.32 -10.11 -6.78
N GLN A 36 19.62 -11.40 -6.58
CA GLN A 36 19.37 -12.50 -7.52
C GLN A 36 20.02 -12.28 -8.90
N ASP A 37 21.07 -11.48 -8.94
CA ASP A 37 21.84 -11.18 -10.15
C ASP A 37 23.26 -11.72 -9.99
N GLY A 38 23.90 -12.14 -11.07
CA GLY A 38 25.29 -12.63 -11.05
C GLY A 38 25.59 -13.91 -10.25
N TRP A 39 24.62 -14.51 -9.56
CA TRP A 39 24.82 -15.70 -8.71
C TRP A 39 25.20 -16.97 -9.51
N MET A 40 24.80 -17.06 -10.78
CA MET A 40 25.21 -18.15 -11.67
C MET A 40 26.73 -18.12 -11.90
N GLY A 41 27.31 -16.94 -12.15
CA GLY A 41 28.76 -16.81 -12.32
C GLY A 41 29.54 -17.22 -11.06
N ILE A 42 29.03 -16.88 -9.87
CA ILE A 42 29.63 -17.30 -8.60
C ILE A 42 29.55 -18.83 -8.45
N THR A 43 28.44 -19.45 -8.86
CA THR A 43 28.25 -20.90 -8.82
C THR A 43 29.18 -21.61 -9.80
N GLU A 44 29.38 -21.06 -11.00
CA GLU A 44 30.32 -21.56 -12.00
C GLU A 44 31.77 -21.47 -11.50
N GLU A 45 32.15 -20.38 -10.83
CA GLU A 45 33.48 -20.27 -10.20
C GLU A 45 33.65 -21.31 -9.07
N LEU A 46 32.62 -21.52 -8.24
CA LEU A 46 32.62 -22.60 -7.23
C LEU A 46 32.76 -23.99 -7.85
N GLN A 47 32.15 -24.22 -9.02
CA GLN A 47 32.33 -25.46 -9.78
C GLN A 47 33.77 -25.64 -10.24
N GLN A 48 34.41 -24.57 -10.75
CA GLN A 48 35.82 -24.61 -11.17
C GLN A 48 36.77 -24.88 -9.99
N CYS A 49 36.41 -24.44 -8.77
CA CYS A 49 37.15 -24.77 -7.55
C CYS A 49 36.89 -26.21 -7.02
N GLY A 50 35.97 -26.97 -7.62
CA GLY A 50 35.61 -28.33 -7.17
C GLY A 50 34.51 -28.39 -6.09
N TYR A 51 33.80 -27.30 -5.82
CA TYR A 51 32.78 -27.18 -4.77
C TYR A 51 31.36 -27.04 -5.30
N PHE A 52 31.03 -27.60 -6.47
CA PHE A 52 29.73 -27.42 -7.10
C PHE A 52 28.55 -27.82 -6.20
N GLU A 53 28.54 -29.05 -5.67
CA GLU A 53 27.41 -29.56 -4.88
C GLU A 53 27.16 -28.73 -3.60
N VAL A 54 28.21 -28.54 -2.79
CA VAL A 54 28.11 -27.81 -1.52
C VAL A 54 27.88 -26.32 -1.75
N GLY A 55 28.54 -25.74 -2.76
CA GLY A 55 28.41 -24.34 -3.14
C GLY A 55 27.03 -23.99 -3.69
N ALA A 56 26.47 -24.84 -4.55
CA ALA A 56 25.12 -24.67 -5.10
C ALA A 56 24.07 -24.73 -3.99
N VAL A 57 24.13 -25.73 -3.10
CA VAL A 57 23.21 -25.82 -1.96
C VAL A 57 23.31 -24.60 -1.04
N TYR A 58 24.53 -24.17 -0.73
CA TYR A 58 24.78 -22.98 0.07
C TYR A 58 24.17 -21.71 -0.55
N LEU A 59 24.39 -21.48 -1.84
CA LEU A 59 23.87 -20.32 -2.56
C LEU A 59 22.34 -20.36 -2.70
N VAL A 60 21.77 -21.52 -3.05
CA VAL A 60 20.32 -21.68 -3.21
C VAL A 60 19.60 -21.39 -1.89
N ILE A 61 20.04 -21.97 -0.77
CA ILE A 61 19.45 -21.72 0.56
C ILE A 61 19.48 -20.23 0.88
N PHE A 62 20.63 -19.59 0.65
CA PHE A 62 20.80 -18.17 0.90
C PHE A 62 19.89 -17.30 0.03
N ILE A 63 19.80 -17.59 -1.27
CA ILE A 63 18.94 -16.86 -2.22
C ILE A 63 17.47 -17.04 -1.86
N THR A 64 17.03 -18.25 -1.52
CA THR A 64 15.63 -18.51 -1.13
C THR A 64 15.25 -17.72 0.13
N ILE A 65 16.08 -17.75 1.17
CA ILE A 65 15.83 -16.99 2.41
C ILE A 65 15.88 -15.48 2.13
N GLY A 66 16.88 -15.03 1.36
CA GLY A 66 17.06 -13.62 0.99
C GLY A 66 15.88 -13.08 0.19
N ALA A 67 15.41 -13.83 -0.81
CA ALA A 67 14.25 -13.48 -1.63
C ALA A 67 12.96 -13.44 -0.79
N PHE A 68 12.77 -14.38 0.14
CA PHE A 68 11.61 -14.35 1.04
C PHE A 68 11.60 -13.11 1.94
N VAL A 69 12.73 -12.78 2.56
CA VAL A 69 12.85 -11.58 3.39
C VAL A 69 12.66 -10.30 2.55
N PHE A 70 13.28 -10.24 1.37
CA PHE A 70 13.16 -9.10 0.47
C PHE A 70 11.72 -8.91 -0.03
N ALA A 71 11.05 -9.98 -0.44
CA ALA A 71 9.65 -9.93 -0.84
C ALA A 71 8.75 -9.43 0.31
N ASN A 72 8.96 -9.91 1.53
CA ASN A 72 8.19 -9.45 2.69
C ASN A 72 8.43 -7.97 2.99
N LEU A 73 9.67 -7.47 2.81
CA LEU A 73 9.97 -6.04 2.94
C LEU A 73 9.22 -5.24 1.89
N VAL A 74 9.25 -5.66 0.62
CA VAL A 74 8.52 -4.99 -0.47
C VAL A 74 7.02 -4.98 -0.19
N VAL A 75 6.43 -6.11 0.21
CA VAL A 75 5.01 -6.18 0.57
C VAL A 75 4.68 -5.22 1.70
N ALA A 76 5.47 -5.19 2.76
CA ALA A 76 5.25 -4.29 3.89
C ALA A 76 5.26 -2.81 3.46
N VAL A 77 6.25 -2.41 2.64
CA VAL A 77 6.36 -1.04 2.13
C VAL A 77 5.21 -0.69 1.18
N VAL A 78 4.84 -1.59 0.27
CA VAL A 78 3.75 -1.38 -0.68
C VAL A 78 2.41 -1.27 0.04
N VAL A 79 2.12 -2.16 0.98
CA VAL A 79 0.89 -2.12 1.79
C VAL A 79 0.82 -0.82 2.57
N THR A 80 1.92 -0.41 3.20
CA THR A 80 1.98 0.87 3.92
C THR A 80 1.66 2.01 2.94
N ASN A 81 2.32 2.12 1.80
CA ASN A 81 2.02 3.20 0.84
C ASN A 81 0.56 3.20 0.35
N LEU A 82 -0.02 2.02 0.11
CA LEU A 82 -1.43 1.88 -0.30
C LEU A 82 -2.40 2.31 0.79
N GLU A 83 -2.14 1.93 2.05
CA GLU A 83 -2.97 2.35 3.19
C GLU A 83 -3.01 3.88 3.33
N TRP A 84 -1.86 4.54 3.15
CA TRP A 84 -1.77 6.00 3.21
C TRP A 84 -2.52 6.66 2.04
N ALA A 85 -2.37 6.13 0.82
CA ALA A 85 -3.09 6.64 -0.35
C ALA A 85 -4.62 6.48 -0.22
N ILE A 86 -5.10 5.35 0.33
CA ILE A 86 -6.53 5.11 0.58
C ILE A 86 -7.06 6.02 1.70
N ALA A 87 -6.27 6.26 2.75
CA ALA A 87 -6.64 7.15 3.84
C ALA A 87 -6.84 8.59 3.36
N GLU A 88 -6.00 9.07 2.43
CA GLU A 88 -6.12 10.40 1.84
C GLU A 88 -7.40 10.54 0.99
N GLN A 89 -7.74 9.53 0.18
CA GLN A 89 -9.01 9.50 -0.56
C GLN A 89 -10.23 9.46 0.37
N LYS A 90 -10.23 8.60 1.39
CA LYS A 90 -11.33 8.52 2.37
C LYS A 90 -11.50 9.81 3.16
N GLY A 91 -10.42 10.53 3.45
CA GLY A 91 -10.47 11.85 4.09
C GLY A 91 -11.11 12.91 3.18
N GLY A 92 -10.84 12.85 1.87
CA GLY A 92 -11.47 13.69 0.85
C GLY A 92 -12.97 13.42 0.70
N ASP A 93 -13.36 12.15 0.58
CA ASP A 93 -14.76 11.74 0.45
C ASP A 93 -15.56 12.04 1.72
N GLN A 94 -14.98 11.81 2.91
CA GLN A 94 -15.63 12.17 4.18
C GLN A 94 -15.79 13.68 4.35
N LYS A 95 -14.84 14.50 3.87
CA LYS A 95 -15.00 15.97 3.84
C LYS A 95 -16.11 16.38 2.89
N HIS A 96 -16.16 15.81 1.67
CA HIS A 96 -17.20 16.13 0.70
C HIS A 96 -18.59 15.70 1.19
N GLN A 97 -18.69 14.51 1.79
CA GLN A 97 -19.93 14.00 2.34
C GLN A 97 -20.39 14.80 3.58
N LYS A 98 -19.48 15.17 4.50
CA LYS A 98 -19.82 16.05 5.64
C LYS A 98 -20.24 17.44 5.20
N SER A 99 -19.60 18.02 4.18
CA SER A 99 -19.98 19.33 3.64
C SER A 99 -21.36 19.28 2.99
N ALA A 100 -21.65 18.25 2.18
CA ALA A 100 -22.95 18.07 1.55
C ALA A 100 -24.07 17.79 2.56
N ASP A 101 -23.80 17.01 3.61
CA ASP A 101 -24.77 16.71 4.67
C ASP A 101 -25.04 17.95 5.56
N SER A 102 -23.99 18.71 5.92
CA SER A 102 -24.12 19.98 6.65
C SER A 102 -24.93 21.02 5.87
N GLU A 103 -24.74 21.12 4.55
CA GLU A 103 -25.51 22.01 3.69
C GLU A 103 -26.99 21.58 3.60
N LYS A 104 -27.27 20.27 3.50
CA LYS A 104 -28.64 19.74 3.55
C LYS A 104 -29.33 20.03 4.87
N ILE A 105 -28.66 19.83 6.00
CA ILE A 105 -29.22 20.10 7.33
C ILE A 105 -29.60 21.59 7.46
N ARG A 106 -28.72 22.50 7.00
CA ARG A 106 -28.99 23.95 7.03
C ARG A 106 -30.19 24.37 6.17
N THR A 107 -30.36 23.77 4.99
CA THR A 107 -31.50 24.09 4.11
C THR A 107 -32.82 23.56 4.67
N VAL A 108 -32.82 22.39 5.30
CA VAL A 108 -34.00 21.84 5.99
C VAL A 108 -34.39 22.73 7.17
N ASP A 109 -33.44 23.15 7.99
CA ASP A 109 -33.70 24.06 9.14
C ASP A 109 -34.27 25.41 8.67
N ALA A 110 -33.71 25.99 7.61
CA ALA A 110 -34.21 27.24 7.03
C ALA A 110 -35.64 27.10 6.48
N HIS A 111 -35.93 25.99 5.79
CA HIS A 111 -37.27 25.71 5.29
C HIS A 111 -38.27 25.53 6.44
N GLN A 112 -37.86 24.88 7.53
CA GLN A 112 -38.68 24.69 8.71
C GLN A 112 -38.94 26.01 9.45
N ALA A 113 -37.97 26.92 9.49
CA ALA A 113 -38.14 28.26 10.03
C ALA A 113 -39.13 29.10 9.20
N LEU A 114 -39.03 29.07 7.87
CA LEU A 114 -40.00 29.73 6.97
C LEU A 114 -41.40 29.14 7.13
N MET A 115 -41.53 27.81 7.20
CA MET A 115 -42.81 27.14 7.45
C MET A 115 -43.45 27.53 8.79
N ARG A 116 -42.63 27.73 9.83
CA ARG A 116 -43.12 28.25 11.13
C ARG A 116 -43.64 29.68 11.00
N LEU A 117 -42.92 30.56 10.30
CA LEU A 117 -43.36 31.93 10.03
C LEU A 117 -44.65 31.96 9.21
N ALA A 118 -44.74 31.13 8.16
CA ALA A 118 -45.95 31.02 7.33
C ALA A 118 -47.16 30.53 8.13
N ARG A 119 -46.98 29.57 9.04
CA ARG A 119 -48.04 29.09 9.94
C ARG A 119 -48.47 30.17 10.95
N GLN A 120 -47.53 31.02 11.38
CA GLN A 120 -47.82 32.13 12.30
C GLN A 120 -48.44 33.34 11.57
N GLN A 121 -48.19 33.49 10.27
CA GLN A 121 -48.71 34.55 9.40
C GLN A 121 -49.97 34.16 8.60
N THR A 122 -50.59 33.00 8.83
CA THR A 122 -51.91 32.69 8.26
C THR A 122 -53.05 33.22 9.14
N PRO A 123 -53.51 34.45 8.88
CA PRO A 123 -54.90 34.73 8.61
C PRO A 123 -55.00 35.10 7.13
N LEU A 124 -54.69 34.15 6.23
CA LEU A 124 -55.10 34.34 4.83
C LEU A 124 -56.58 34.02 4.77
N GLN A 125 -57.38 35.08 4.86
CA GLN A 125 -58.79 35.07 4.57
C GLN A 125 -58.93 34.66 3.10
N VAL A 126 -59.10 33.36 2.87
CA VAL A 126 -59.40 32.81 1.54
C VAL A 126 -60.68 33.49 1.09
N PRO A 127 -60.67 34.34 0.05
CA PRO A 127 -61.92 34.78 -0.54
C PRO A 127 -62.60 33.50 -1.03
N GLN A 128 -63.80 33.22 -0.53
CA GLN A 128 -64.66 32.17 -1.05
C GLN A 128 -64.80 32.46 -2.55
N LEU A 129 -64.05 31.74 -3.39
CA LEU A 129 -64.25 31.80 -4.83
C LEU A 129 -65.52 31.01 -5.09
N SER A 130 -66.66 31.69 -4.91
CA SER A 130 -67.94 31.23 -5.38
C SER A 130 -67.83 31.14 -6.90
N LEU A 131 -67.52 29.96 -7.41
CA LEU A 131 -67.70 29.66 -8.82
C LEU A 131 -69.21 29.55 -9.02
N ASP A 132 -69.83 30.71 -9.25
CA ASP A 132 -71.25 30.83 -9.53
C ASP A 132 -71.54 30.11 -10.85
N THR A 133 -72.01 28.87 -10.72
CA THR A 133 -72.35 27.99 -11.84
C THR A 133 -73.80 28.20 -12.29
N ARG A 134 -74.43 29.32 -11.93
CA ARG A 134 -75.83 29.65 -12.23
C ARG A 134 -76.03 30.85 -13.17
N CYS A 135 -75.09 31.08 -14.09
CA CYS A 135 -75.24 32.09 -15.16
C CYS A 135 -74.93 31.56 -16.57
N LEU A 136 -75.07 30.25 -16.80
CA LEU A 136 -75.12 29.67 -18.15
C LEU A 136 -76.22 28.60 -18.18
N GLU A 137 -77.36 29.06 -18.73
CA GLU A 137 -78.57 28.34 -19.15
C GLU A 137 -79.71 28.16 -18.14
#